data_AF-A0AA85B7U4-F1
#
_entry.id   AF-A0AA85B7U4-F1
#
_cell.length_a   1.000
_cell.length_b   1.000
_cell.length_c   1.000
_cell.angle_alpha   90.00
_cell.angle_beta   90.00
_cell.angle_gamma   90.00
#
_symmetry.space_group_name_H-M   'P 1'
#
loop_
_entity.id
_entity.type
_entity.pdbx_description
1 polymer ?
#
loop_
_entity_poly.entity_id
_entity_poly.type
_entity_poly.pdbx_seq_one_letter_code
_entity_poly.pdbx_strand_id
1 'polypeptide(L)'
;MGIKNICKLAGKSGKMIEHYSKFTPVSLSLKNLLSFGETAPASKSFDFLKYELPVRLGNIMQEIHLLPDILRKSKSVQQICLLYEETFNSLIKYEECSTKSPSTLSRFTDDIDLILQKHSSVVEIMGLAIKEIQSNESWSESQELQLQYFLDRFYVSRIGIRTLLNQHFKLYGPTFCNVQSHVGGIDPNCSPVQIAVNAYNYSRPLCIQAYGRAPGCDIEIHDCVNKERSSGSFNKIDFCVDAAGHASTKSYLLDNQRNCADLSVKGKDITFCYIPGHLFYILYELLKNSMRAVTENHNNDAHLPRIHILICNGPEDIVIKITDFGGGMALNMVEKTFRYNYTTAVHSANLHPTVLNFENNYSKIQSANHVTVNDRMTCEVEPAKQFKQG
;
A
#
# COMPACT_ATOMS: atom_id res chain seq x y z
N MET A 1 22.87 27.91 15.64
CA MET A 1 21.61 28.68 15.59
C MET A 1 20.56 27.75 15.02
N GLY A 2 19.59 27.18 15.71
CA GLY A 2 18.84 27.55 16.90
C GLY A 2 17.39 27.18 16.57
N ILE A 3 16.75 26.37 17.42
CA ILE A 3 15.43 25.72 17.29
C ILE A 3 14.30 26.77 17.19
N LYS A 4 14.25 27.55 16.11
CA LYS A 4 13.26 28.60 15.90
C LYS A 4 12.87 28.65 14.44
N ASN A 5 12.05 27.70 14.02
CA ASN A 5 10.97 27.93 13.04
C ASN A 5 10.01 26.75 13.06
N ILE A 6 9.51 26.46 14.26
CA ILE A 6 8.18 25.90 14.41
C ILE A 6 7.23 26.94 13.83
N CYS A 7 6.45 26.61 12.80
CA CYS A 7 5.46 27.51 12.18
C CYS A 7 4.61 28.23 13.22
N LYS A 8 4.99 29.43 13.70
CA LYS A 8 4.21 30.23 14.66
C LYS A 8 3.51 29.44 15.80
N LEU A 9 3.99 28.27 16.26
CA LEU A 9 3.39 27.58 17.41
C LEU A 9 3.87 28.25 18.70
N ALA A 10 3.43 29.47 18.93
CA ALA A 10 3.42 30.05 20.27
C ALA A 10 2.26 29.40 21.03
N GLY A 11 2.52 28.29 21.75
CA GLY A 11 1.47 27.61 22.50
C GLY A 11 1.91 26.33 23.21
N LYS A 12 0.99 25.77 24.02
CA LYS A 12 1.17 24.50 24.76
C LYS A 12 1.49 23.33 23.80
N SER A 13 0.86 23.29 22.62
CA SER A 13 1.03 22.22 21.63
C SER A 13 2.44 22.12 21.06
N GLY A 14 3.10 23.23 20.75
CA GLY A 14 4.48 23.22 20.25
C GLY A 14 5.48 22.64 21.25
N LYS A 15 5.30 22.94 22.55
CA LYS A 15 6.10 22.37 23.63
C LYS A 15 5.87 20.87 23.79
N MET A 16 4.63 20.41 23.62
CA MET A 16 4.30 18.98 23.68
C MET A 16 4.90 18.22 22.49
N ILE A 17 4.86 18.77 21.28
CA ILE A 17 5.51 18.16 20.11
C ILE A 17 7.01 18.02 20.34
N GLU A 18 7.68 19.06 20.85
CA GLU A 18 9.11 19.00 21.20
C GLU A 18 9.40 18.01 22.35
N HIS A 19 8.48 17.85 23.30
CA HIS A 19 8.62 16.86 24.36
C HIS A 19 8.56 15.44 23.79
N TYR A 20 7.52 15.15 23.01
CA TYR A 20 7.28 13.81 22.45
C TYR A 20 8.30 13.39 21.38
N SER A 21 8.88 14.35 20.66
CA SER A 21 9.92 14.07 19.65
C SER A 21 11.25 13.61 20.24
N LYS A 22 11.47 13.76 21.56
CA LYS A 22 12.69 13.30 22.24
C LYS A 22 12.67 11.79 22.50
N PHE A 23 11.51 11.16 22.43
CA PHE A 23 11.39 9.71 22.61
C PHE A 23 11.58 8.97 21.29
N THR A 24 12.14 7.78 21.38
CA THR A 24 12.33 6.89 20.23
C THR A 24 11.08 6.02 20.02
N PRO A 25 10.52 5.97 18.80
CA PRO A 25 9.40 5.08 18.49
C PRO A 25 9.70 3.60 18.77
N VAL A 26 8.72 2.86 19.29
CA VAL A 26 8.88 1.44 19.60
C VAL A 26 8.69 0.59 18.34
N SER A 27 9.69 -0.22 17.98
CA SER A 27 9.57 -1.19 16.90
C SER A 27 8.82 -2.44 17.37
N LEU A 28 7.73 -2.80 16.67
CA LEU A 28 6.95 -4.01 16.93
C LEU A 28 7.13 -5.01 15.79
N SER A 29 7.42 -6.27 16.13
CA SER A 29 7.44 -7.36 15.16
C SER A 29 6.01 -7.81 14.81
N LEU A 30 5.84 -8.44 13.65
CA LEU A 30 4.56 -9.08 13.28
C LEU A 30 4.13 -10.12 14.32
N LYS A 31 5.08 -10.86 14.91
CA LYS A 31 4.83 -11.81 15.99
C LYS A 31 4.23 -11.12 17.22
N ASN A 32 4.77 -9.96 17.62
CA ASN A 32 4.23 -9.19 18.74
C ASN A 32 2.80 -8.74 18.46
N LEU A 33 2.55 -8.17 17.28
CA LEU A 33 1.22 -7.71 16.88
C LEU A 33 0.18 -8.85 16.78
N LEU A 34 0.60 -10.02 16.28
CA LEU A 34 -0.23 -11.22 16.19
C LEU A 34 -0.61 -11.73 17.59
N SER A 35 0.40 -12.01 18.44
CA SER A 35 0.17 -12.50 19.81
C SER A 35 -0.66 -11.53 20.66
N PHE A 36 -0.50 -10.23 20.44
CA PHE A 36 -1.30 -9.21 21.10
C PHE A 36 -2.75 -9.24 20.62
N GLY A 37 -2.98 -9.25 19.30
CA GLY A 37 -4.33 -9.16 18.74
C GLY A 37 -5.22 -10.39 19.01
N GLU A 38 -4.64 -11.54 19.32
CA GLU A 38 -5.41 -12.76 19.66
C GLU A 38 -6.16 -12.66 20.99
N THR A 39 -5.59 -11.96 21.98
CA THR A 39 -6.10 -12.04 23.37
C THR A 39 -6.15 -10.72 24.12
N ALA A 40 -5.44 -9.67 23.66
CA ALA A 40 -5.33 -8.45 24.43
C ALA A 40 -6.62 -7.60 24.36
N PRO A 41 -7.02 -6.99 25.48
CA PRO A 41 -8.18 -6.09 25.51
C PRO A 41 -7.84 -4.71 24.91
N ALA A 42 -8.88 -4.02 24.44
CA ALA A 42 -8.79 -2.66 23.90
C ALA A 42 -8.08 -1.68 24.85
N SER A 43 -8.24 -1.85 26.17
CA SER A 43 -7.61 -1.02 27.19
C SER A 43 -6.08 -1.06 27.15
N LYS A 44 -5.46 -2.23 26.87
CA LYS A 44 -4.01 -2.34 26.71
C LYS A 44 -3.53 -1.70 25.41
N SER A 45 -4.33 -1.82 24.34
CA SER A 45 -4.00 -1.20 23.05
C SER A 45 -4.05 0.32 23.15
N PHE A 46 -5.10 0.85 23.80
CA PHE A 46 -5.24 2.26 24.12
C PHE A 46 -4.07 2.78 24.97
N ASP A 47 -3.69 2.05 26.03
CA ASP A 47 -2.61 2.48 26.94
C ASP A 47 -1.25 2.59 26.24
N PHE A 48 -0.99 1.72 25.26
CA PHE A 48 0.19 1.82 24.40
C PHE A 48 0.06 2.98 23.40
N LEU A 49 -1.03 3.02 22.63
CA LEU A 49 -1.18 3.95 21.51
C LEU A 49 -1.32 5.41 21.94
N LYS A 50 -1.89 5.69 23.12
CA LYS A 50 -2.03 7.07 23.63
C LYS A 50 -0.68 7.77 23.83
N TYR A 51 0.40 7.02 24.03
CA TYR A 51 1.76 7.56 24.10
C TYR A 51 2.54 7.34 22.80
N GLU A 52 2.46 6.15 22.21
CA GLU A 52 3.24 5.81 21.01
C GLU A 52 2.88 6.67 19.78
N LEU A 53 1.58 7.00 19.59
CA LEU A 53 1.16 7.80 18.44
C LEU A 53 1.69 9.24 18.53
N PRO A 54 1.56 9.97 19.66
CA PRO A 54 2.24 11.26 19.85
C PRO A 54 3.76 11.20 19.66
N VAL A 55 4.45 10.14 20.11
CA VAL A 55 5.90 9.98 19.88
C VAL A 55 6.21 9.96 18.38
N ARG A 56 5.50 9.11 17.60
CA ARG A 56 5.72 9.00 16.15
C ARG A 56 5.39 10.29 15.40
N LEU A 57 4.28 10.93 15.75
CA LEU A 57 3.86 12.21 15.18
C LEU A 57 4.86 13.32 15.52
N GLY A 58 5.32 13.39 16.77
CA GLY A 58 6.31 14.37 17.21
C GLY A 58 7.63 14.23 16.45
N ASN A 59 8.13 13.00 16.29
CA ASN A 59 9.34 12.72 15.52
C ASN A 59 9.21 13.18 14.06
N ILE A 60 8.14 12.77 13.37
CA ILE A 60 8.00 13.12 11.95
C ILE A 60 7.75 14.61 11.74
N MET A 61 7.02 15.27 12.66
CA MET A 61 6.84 16.73 12.61
C MET A 61 8.15 17.50 12.79
N GLN A 62 9.12 16.97 13.55
CA GLN A 62 10.46 17.56 13.62
C GLN A 62 11.25 17.34 12.32
N GLU A 63 11.08 16.19 11.67
CA GLU A 63 11.75 15.90 10.40
C GLU A 63 11.26 16.77 9.25
N ILE A 64 10.02 17.28 9.29
CA ILE A 64 9.53 18.25 8.31
C ILE A 64 10.43 19.50 8.22
N HIS A 65 11.18 19.83 9.28
CA HIS A 65 12.17 20.93 9.22
C HIS A 65 13.37 20.61 8.33
N LEU A 66 13.64 19.34 8.05
CA LEU A 66 14.69 18.89 7.12
C LEU A 66 14.28 19.06 5.66
N LEU A 67 13.00 19.32 5.37
CA LEU A 67 12.57 19.64 4.01
C LEU A 67 13.21 20.94 3.51
N PRO A 68 13.59 20.99 2.22
CA PRO A 68 13.99 22.23 1.56
C PRO A 68 12.97 23.35 1.78
N ASP A 69 13.45 24.58 1.97
CA ASP A 69 12.60 25.75 2.24
C ASP A 69 11.49 25.93 1.19
N ILE A 70 11.77 25.59 -0.07
CA ILE A 70 10.85 25.69 -1.20
C ILE A 70 9.63 24.77 -0.98
N LEU A 71 9.86 23.51 -0.59
CA LEU A 71 8.79 22.57 -0.26
C LEU A 71 8.03 22.99 0.98
N ARG A 72 8.73 23.43 2.01
CA ARG A 72 8.09 23.84 3.28
C ARG A 72 7.14 25.02 3.10
N LYS A 73 7.40 25.89 2.12
CA LYS A 73 6.55 27.05 1.78
C LYS A 73 5.36 26.70 0.88
N SER A 74 5.35 25.51 0.26
CA SER A 74 4.23 25.07 -0.58
C SER A 74 2.95 24.93 0.24
N LYS A 75 1.81 25.28 -0.37
CA LYS A 75 0.49 25.18 0.29
C LYS A 75 0.16 23.73 0.66
N SER A 76 0.52 22.79 -0.21
CA SER A 76 0.32 21.35 -0.03
C SER A 76 1.06 20.81 1.20
N VAL A 77 2.34 21.16 1.38
CA VAL A 77 3.09 20.74 2.58
C VAL A 77 2.55 21.44 3.84
N GLN A 78 2.16 22.71 3.76
CA GLN A 78 1.52 23.40 4.89
C GLN A 78 0.22 22.73 5.33
N GLN A 79 -0.60 22.27 4.38
CA GLN A 79 -1.80 21.49 4.67
C GLN A 79 -1.48 20.17 5.40
N ILE A 80 -0.42 19.46 4.97
CA ILE A 80 0.04 18.25 5.66
C ILE A 80 0.49 18.59 7.09
N CYS A 81 1.27 19.66 7.28
CA CYS A 81 1.70 20.09 8.61
C CYS A 81 0.51 20.36 9.55
N LEU A 82 -0.49 21.12 9.08
CA LEU A 82 -1.70 21.42 9.85
C LEU A 82 -2.46 20.15 10.21
N LEU A 83 -2.62 19.22 9.27
CA LEU A 83 -3.28 17.94 9.53
C LEU A 83 -2.57 17.12 10.62
N TYR A 84 -1.25 17.04 10.60
CA TYR A 84 -0.47 16.34 11.61
C TYR A 84 -0.56 17.03 12.98
N GLU A 85 -0.57 18.37 13.01
CA GLU A 85 -0.75 19.14 14.23
C GLU A 85 -2.14 18.92 14.86
N GLU A 86 -3.21 18.99 14.06
CA GLU A 86 -4.57 18.69 14.50
C GLU A 86 -4.69 17.28 15.07
N THR A 87 -4.03 16.32 14.43
CA THR A 87 -4.00 14.91 14.85
C THR A 87 -3.24 14.75 16.16
N PHE A 88 -2.10 15.43 16.30
CA PHE A 88 -1.35 15.41 17.55
C PHE A 88 -2.17 15.98 18.71
N ASN A 89 -2.81 17.13 18.50
CA ASN A 89 -3.66 17.78 19.49
C ASN A 89 -4.89 16.91 19.86
N SER A 90 -5.47 16.20 18.89
CA SER A 90 -6.61 15.31 19.15
C SER A 90 -6.23 14.08 19.96
N LEU A 91 -4.97 13.63 19.89
CA LEU A 91 -4.46 12.47 20.63
C LEU A 91 -3.97 12.82 22.03
N ILE A 92 -3.31 13.97 22.22
CA ILE A 92 -2.77 14.38 23.54
C ILE A 92 -3.86 14.52 24.60
N LYS A 93 -5.11 14.80 24.22
CA LYS A 93 -6.24 14.85 25.18
C LYS A 93 -6.44 13.53 25.95
N TYR A 94 -5.92 12.40 25.43
CA TYR A 94 -6.02 11.08 26.05
C TYR A 94 -4.88 10.77 27.03
N GLU A 95 -3.85 11.60 27.14
CA GLU A 95 -2.69 11.37 28.00
C GLU A 95 -3.07 11.12 29.47
N GLU A 96 -4.02 11.91 29.98
CA GLU A 96 -4.51 11.82 31.37
C GLU A 96 -5.76 10.93 31.51
N CYS A 97 -6.25 10.34 30.42
CA CYS A 97 -7.46 9.52 30.44
C CYS A 97 -7.22 8.12 31.02
N SER A 98 -8.16 7.66 31.85
CA SER A 98 -8.13 6.34 32.47
C SER A 98 -8.50 5.22 31.49
N THR A 99 -7.74 4.13 31.53
CA THR A 99 -7.95 2.91 30.73
C THR A 99 -9.19 2.11 31.16
N LYS A 100 -9.81 2.47 32.29
CA LYS A 100 -10.97 1.77 32.87
C LYS A 100 -12.32 2.26 32.35
N SER A 101 -12.35 3.40 31.64
CA SER A 101 -13.58 4.03 31.16
C SER A 101 -13.97 3.50 29.77
N PRO A 102 -15.07 2.75 29.61
CA PRO A 102 -15.47 2.21 28.31
C PRO A 102 -15.81 3.28 27.28
N SER A 103 -16.39 4.41 27.72
CA SER A 103 -16.74 5.54 26.83
C SER A 103 -15.49 6.22 26.26
N THR A 104 -14.40 6.27 27.04
CA THR A 104 -13.10 6.77 26.58
C THR A 104 -12.51 5.86 25.51
N LEU A 105 -12.56 4.54 25.72
CA LEU A 105 -12.06 3.57 24.74
C LEU A 105 -12.85 3.63 23.44
N SER A 106 -14.18 3.68 23.51
CA SER A 106 -15.04 3.83 22.32
C SER A 106 -14.71 5.11 21.54
N ARG A 107 -14.63 6.25 22.24
CA ARG A 107 -14.30 7.54 21.61
C ARG A 107 -12.91 7.54 20.99
N PHE A 108 -11.95 6.87 21.62
CA PHE A 108 -10.61 6.72 21.06
C PHE A 108 -10.63 5.92 19.75
N THR A 109 -11.37 4.82 19.70
CA THR A 109 -11.55 4.02 18.48
C THR A 109 -12.21 4.83 17.35
N ASP A 110 -13.24 5.63 17.68
CA ASP A 110 -13.92 6.51 16.72
C ASP A 110 -12.96 7.61 16.19
N ASP A 111 -12.17 8.22 17.07
CA ASP A 111 -11.15 9.20 16.68
C ASP A 111 -10.06 8.57 15.80
N ILE A 112 -9.70 7.30 16.03
CA ILE A 112 -8.75 6.57 15.17
C ILE A 112 -9.28 6.40 13.75
N ASP A 113 -10.56 6.04 13.59
CA ASP A 113 -11.18 5.94 12.26
C ASP A 113 -11.14 7.29 11.54
N LEU A 114 -11.52 8.36 12.24
CA LEU A 114 -11.45 9.72 11.70
C LEU A 114 -10.02 10.11 11.28
N ILE A 115 -9.00 9.73 12.07
CA ILE A 115 -7.59 9.98 11.72
C ILE A 115 -7.21 9.20 10.46
N LEU A 116 -7.55 7.91 10.36
CA LEU A 116 -7.28 7.09 9.17
C LEU A 116 -7.88 7.71 7.90
N GLN A 117 -9.13 8.19 7.98
CA GLN A 117 -9.83 8.83 6.87
C GLN A 117 -9.20 10.17 6.48
N LYS A 118 -8.92 11.05 7.45
CA LYS A 118 -8.31 12.37 7.19
C LYS A 118 -6.92 12.27 6.57
N HIS A 119 -6.15 11.25 6.95
CA HIS A 119 -4.78 11.05 6.44
C HIS A 119 -4.71 10.31 5.10
N SER A 120 -5.85 9.91 4.53
CA SER A 120 -5.93 9.12 3.28
C SER A 120 -5.18 9.75 2.10
N SER A 121 -5.34 11.06 1.90
CA SER A 121 -4.81 11.81 0.75
C SER A 121 -3.39 12.36 0.94
N VAL A 122 -2.73 12.10 2.07
CA VAL A 122 -1.40 12.67 2.38
C VAL A 122 -0.34 12.34 1.32
N VAL A 123 -0.35 11.10 0.78
CA VAL A 123 0.62 10.69 -0.24
C VAL A 123 0.39 11.45 -1.55
N GLU A 124 -0.87 11.60 -1.96
CA GLU A 124 -1.27 12.34 -3.15
C GLU A 124 -0.92 13.83 -3.03
N ILE A 125 -1.26 14.46 -1.90
CA ILE A 125 -0.95 15.88 -1.63
C ILE A 125 0.57 16.11 -1.67
N MET A 126 1.37 15.21 -1.10
CA MET A 126 2.83 15.31 -1.16
C MET A 126 3.35 15.15 -2.60
N GLY A 127 2.81 14.20 -3.37
CA GLY A 127 3.15 14.04 -4.79
C GLY A 127 2.84 15.29 -5.63
N LEU A 128 1.68 15.92 -5.38
CA LEU A 128 1.31 17.19 -6.00
C LEU A 128 2.27 18.31 -5.62
N ALA A 129 2.71 18.38 -4.36
CA ALA A 129 3.68 19.38 -3.89
C ALA A 129 5.02 19.27 -4.62
N ILE A 130 5.54 18.05 -4.77
CA ILE A 130 6.80 17.78 -5.48
C ILE A 130 6.64 18.20 -6.95
N LYS A 131 5.54 17.80 -7.58
CA LYS A 131 5.24 18.11 -8.99
C LYS A 131 5.12 19.61 -9.26
N GLU A 132 4.45 20.36 -8.37
CA GLU A 132 4.30 21.82 -8.48
C GLU A 132 5.65 22.55 -8.46
N ILE A 133 6.60 22.06 -7.66
CA ILE A 133 7.92 22.68 -7.57
C ILE A 133 8.76 22.31 -8.79
N GLN A 134 8.70 21.07 -9.23
CA GLN A 134 9.38 20.62 -10.44
C GLN A 134 9.00 21.37 -11.71
N SER A 135 7.75 21.84 -11.82
CA SER A 135 7.34 22.63 -12.98
C SER A 135 7.89 24.06 -12.97
N ASN A 136 8.26 24.58 -11.80
CA ASN A 136 8.66 25.98 -11.62
C ASN A 136 10.18 26.13 -11.49
N GLU A 137 10.86 25.17 -10.86
CA GLU A 137 12.29 25.24 -10.54
C GLU A 137 12.97 23.88 -10.72
N SER A 138 14.22 23.92 -11.19
CA SER A 138 15.10 22.75 -11.24
C SER A 138 15.69 22.47 -9.86
N TRP A 139 15.67 21.20 -9.44
CA TRP A 139 16.24 20.78 -8.17
C TRP A 139 17.78 20.77 -8.23
N SER A 140 18.43 21.31 -7.20
CA SER A 140 19.84 21.04 -6.97
C SER A 140 20.03 19.64 -6.36
N GLU A 141 21.17 19.01 -6.61
CA GLU A 141 21.50 17.67 -6.09
C GLU A 141 21.37 17.59 -4.56
N SER A 142 21.77 18.64 -3.83
CA SER A 142 21.61 18.69 -2.37
C SER A 142 20.14 18.70 -1.94
N GLN A 143 19.25 19.38 -2.69
CA GLN A 143 17.83 19.41 -2.37
C GLN A 143 17.17 18.07 -2.71
N GLU A 144 17.59 17.40 -3.78
CA GLU A 144 17.13 16.05 -4.11
C GLU A 144 17.48 15.07 -2.99
N LEU A 145 18.71 15.12 -2.47
CA LEU A 145 19.14 14.23 -1.39
C LEU A 145 18.37 14.50 -0.08
N GLN A 146 18.13 15.76 0.27
CA GLN A 146 17.31 16.14 1.43
C GLN A 146 15.87 15.67 1.26
N LEU A 147 15.30 15.84 0.06
CA LEU A 147 13.96 15.37 -0.27
C LEU A 147 13.84 13.86 -0.13
N GLN A 148 14.79 13.12 -0.74
CA GLN A 148 14.81 11.66 -0.70
C GLN A 148 14.87 11.15 0.74
N TYR A 149 15.85 11.64 1.52
CA TYR A 149 16.03 11.26 2.91
C TYR A 149 14.77 11.53 3.75
N PHE A 150 14.16 12.70 3.58
CA PHE A 150 12.93 13.03 4.28
C PHE A 150 11.76 12.12 3.88
N LEU A 151 11.53 11.92 2.59
CA LEU A 151 10.37 11.18 2.11
C LEU A 151 10.44 9.69 2.45
N ASP A 152 11.63 9.08 2.39
CA ASP A 152 11.83 7.71 2.84
C ASP A 152 11.37 7.54 4.30
N ARG A 153 11.80 8.45 5.18
CA ARG A 153 11.44 8.43 6.60
C ARG A 153 9.97 8.79 6.84
N PHE A 154 9.46 9.78 6.11
CA PHE A 154 8.06 10.21 6.17
C PHE A 154 7.10 9.09 5.80
N TYR A 155 7.32 8.42 4.67
CA TYR A 155 6.45 7.36 4.23
C TYR A 155 6.59 6.10 5.10
N VAL A 156 7.80 5.74 5.55
CA VAL A 156 7.97 4.62 6.50
C VAL A 156 7.29 4.90 7.84
N SER A 157 7.46 6.11 8.39
CA SER A 157 6.77 6.53 9.62
C SER A 157 5.25 6.48 9.46
N ARG A 158 4.73 7.00 8.34
CA ARG A 158 3.30 6.94 8.02
C ARG A 158 2.78 5.51 7.88
N ILE A 159 3.50 4.62 7.19
CA ILE A 159 3.14 3.20 7.09
C ILE A 159 3.07 2.58 8.49
N GLY A 160 4.04 2.87 9.36
CA GLY A 160 4.06 2.40 10.74
C GLY A 160 2.87 2.91 11.57
N ILE A 161 2.58 4.21 11.53
CA ILE A 161 1.42 4.81 12.21
C ILE A 161 0.12 4.19 11.70
N ARG A 162 -0.06 4.11 10.37
CA ARG A 162 -1.27 3.54 9.77
C ARG A 162 -1.42 2.06 10.10
N THR A 163 -0.33 1.30 10.23
CA THR A 163 -0.36 -0.10 10.64
C THR A 163 -0.91 -0.24 12.06
N LEU A 164 -0.43 0.57 13.00
CA LEU A 164 -0.91 0.58 14.39
C LEU A 164 -2.38 0.98 14.51
N LEU A 165 -2.77 2.07 13.84
CA LEU A 165 -4.15 2.57 13.85
C LEU A 165 -5.11 1.55 13.26
N ASN A 166 -4.78 0.96 12.11
CA ASN A 166 -5.61 -0.08 11.51
C ASN A 166 -5.68 -1.34 12.36
N GLN A 167 -4.60 -1.71 13.05
CA GLN A 167 -4.63 -2.89 13.93
C GLN A 167 -5.61 -2.67 15.08
N HIS A 168 -5.56 -1.51 15.74
CA HIS A 168 -6.52 -1.16 16.78
C HIS A 168 -7.96 -1.12 16.27
N PHE A 169 -8.20 -0.39 15.17
CA PHE A 169 -9.53 -0.24 14.60
C PHE A 169 -10.13 -1.58 14.14
N LYS A 170 -9.33 -2.44 13.50
CA LYS A 170 -9.82 -3.76 13.05
C LYS A 170 -10.12 -4.71 14.21
N LEU A 171 -9.40 -4.61 15.33
CA LEU A 171 -9.62 -5.49 16.50
C LEU A 171 -10.78 -5.01 17.39
N TYR A 172 -11.00 -3.70 17.49
CA TYR A 172 -11.91 -3.13 18.50
C TYR A 172 -12.96 -2.17 17.94
N GLY A 173 -12.96 -1.90 16.63
CA GLY A 173 -13.92 -1.05 15.94
C GLY A 173 -15.25 -1.77 15.62
N PRO A 174 -16.26 -1.01 15.19
CA PRO A 174 -17.60 -1.54 14.91
C PRO A 174 -17.59 -2.54 13.74
N THR A 175 -16.64 -2.40 12.83
CA THR A 175 -16.44 -3.27 11.67
C THR A 175 -15.57 -4.49 12.00
N PHE A 176 -15.57 -4.95 13.25
CA PHE A 176 -14.95 -6.23 13.63
C PHE A 176 -15.65 -7.37 12.87
N CYS A 177 -15.16 -7.64 11.67
CA CYS A 177 -15.50 -8.83 10.93
C CYS A 177 -14.59 -9.93 11.47
N ASN A 178 -15.19 -10.89 12.17
CA ASN A 178 -14.52 -12.13 12.56
C ASN A 178 -14.27 -12.98 11.30
N VAL A 179 -13.44 -12.49 10.37
CA VAL A 179 -12.85 -13.33 9.34
C VAL A 179 -11.99 -14.31 10.14
N GLN A 180 -12.50 -15.54 10.30
CA GLN A 180 -12.06 -16.52 11.31
C GLN A 180 -10.55 -16.84 11.32
N SER A 181 -9.77 -16.35 10.36
CA SER A 181 -8.32 -16.55 10.26
C SER A 181 -7.46 -15.30 10.53
N HIS A 182 -8.00 -14.08 10.45
CA HIS A 182 -7.18 -12.85 10.51
C HIS A 182 -7.15 -12.25 11.91
N VAL A 183 -6.00 -11.71 12.30
CA VAL A 183 -5.82 -10.98 13.57
C VAL A 183 -5.61 -9.50 13.25
N GLY A 184 -6.71 -8.76 13.27
CA GLY A 184 -6.74 -7.37 12.82
C GLY A 184 -6.42 -7.27 11.32
N GLY A 185 -5.32 -6.61 10.97
CA GLY A 185 -4.84 -6.50 9.59
C GLY A 185 -3.88 -7.60 9.13
N ILE A 186 -3.52 -8.54 10.03
CA ILE A 186 -2.51 -9.56 9.80
C ILE A 186 -3.18 -10.89 9.47
N ASP A 187 -2.73 -11.53 8.40
CA ASP A 187 -3.07 -12.91 8.08
C ASP A 187 -1.90 -13.82 8.49
N PRO A 188 -2.08 -14.71 9.49
CA PRO A 188 -1.05 -15.67 9.87
C PRO A 188 -0.74 -16.69 8.77
N ASN A 189 -1.68 -16.91 7.84
CA ASN A 189 -1.57 -17.86 6.72
C ASN A 189 -1.72 -17.15 5.36
N CYS A 190 -1.10 -15.98 5.21
CA CYS A 190 -1.16 -15.17 3.99
C CYS A 190 -0.62 -15.97 2.78
N SER A 191 -1.46 -16.18 1.77
CA SER A 191 -1.07 -16.85 0.51
C SER A 191 -0.54 -15.83 -0.51
N PRO A 192 0.78 -15.83 -0.82
CA PRO A 192 1.34 -14.94 -1.83
C PRO A 192 0.83 -15.23 -3.24
N VAL A 193 0.49 -16.49 -3.55
CA VAL A 193 -0.10 -16.83 -4.87
C VAL A 193 -1.48 -16.22 -5.02
N GLN A 194 -2.35 -16.31 -4.01
CA GLN A 194 -3.66 -15.66 -4.08
C GLN A 194 -3.52 -14.15 -4.28
N ILE A 195 -2.58 -13.52 -3.58
CA ILE A 195 -2.35 -12.08 -3.70
C ILE A 195 -1.78 -11.71 -5.07
N ALA A 196 -0.89 -12.53 -5.65
CA ALA A 196 -0.37 -12.33 -7.00
C ALA A 196 -1.46 -12.48 -8.07
N VAL A 197 -2.33 -13.49 -7.94
CA VAL A 197 -3.50 -13.68 -8.83
C VAL A 197 -4.44 -12.48 -8.72
N ASN A 198 -4.75 -12.02 -7.52
CA ASN A 198 -5.57 -10.83 -7.30
C ASN A 198 -4.91 -9.60 -7.95
N ALA A 199 -3.63 -9.37 -7.70
CA ALA A 199 -2.90 -8.23 -8.28
C ALA A 199 -2.97 -8.23 -9.81
N TYR A 200 -2.79 -9.41 -10.44
CA TYR A 200 -2.96 -9.58 -11.89
C TYR A 200 -4.39 -9.29 -12.35
N ASN A 201 -5.40 -9.82 -11.66
CA ASN A 201 -6.82 -9.59 -11.95
C ASN A 201 -7.18 -8.10 -11.95
N TYR A 202 -6.56 -7.30 -11.06
CA TYR A 202 -6.81 -5.87 -10.96
C TYR A 202 -5.95 -5.03 -11.92
N SER A 203 -4.71 -5.43 -12.21
CA SER A 203 -3.83 -4.67 -13.12
C SER A 203 -4.17 -4.88 -14.59
N ARG A 204 -4.63 -6.08 -14.98
CA ARG A 204 -4.90 -6.43 -16.38
C ARG A 204 -5.97 -5.54 -17.04
N PRO A 205 -7.17 -5.30 -16.44
CA PRO A 205 -8.17 -4.41 -17.03
C PRO A 205 -7.66 -2.99 -17.25
N LEU A 206 -6.85 -2.48 -16.33
CA LEU A 206 -6.27 -1.14 -16.44
C LEU A 206 -5.29 -1.04 -17.61
N CYS A 207 -4.45 -2.07 -17.79
CA CYS A 207 -3.57 -2.15 -18.95
C CYS A 207 -4.35 -2.22 -20.26
N ILE A 208 -5.39 -3.06 -20.34
CA ILE A 208 -6.27 -3.13 -21.52
C ILE A 208 -6.97 -1.81 -21.78
N GLN A 209 -7.45 -1.13 -20.74
CA GLN A 209 -8.10 0.14 -20.88
C GLN A 209 -7.15 1.23 -21.39
N ALA A 210 -5.89 1.22 -20.95
CA ALA A 210 -4.90 2.21 -21.33
C ALA A 210 -4.26 1.92 -22.71
N TYR A 211 -4.05 0.65 -23.06
CA TYR A 211 -3.24 0.24 -24.21
C TYR A 211 -3.97 -0.67 -25.22
N GLY A 212 -5.22 -1.04 -24.97
CA GLY A 212 -6.05 -1.91 -25.81
C GLY A 212 -5.75 -3.42 -25.68
N ARG A 213 -4.67 -3.80 -25.01
CA ARG A 213 -4.22 -5.18 -24.80
C ARG A 213 -3.39 -5.27 -23.51
N ALA A 214 -3.18 -6.48 -22.99
CA ALA A 214 -2.31 -6.74 -21.83
C ALA A 214 -1.59 -8.08 -21.98
N PRO A 215 -0.39 -8.24 -21.41
CA PRO A 215 0.34 -9.50 -21.46
C PRO A 215 -0.30 -10.57 -20.56
N GLY A 216 -0.14 -11.83 -20.95
CA GLY A 216 -0.42 -12.97 -20.09
C GLY A 216 0.56 -13.07 -18.92
N CYS A 217 0.25 -13.90 -17.93
CA CYS A 217 1.08 -14.08 -16.73
C CYS A 217 1.25 -15.56 -16.37
N ASP A 218 2.49 -15.97 -16.09
CA ASP A 218 2.84 -17.30 -15.59
C ASP A 218 3.35 -17.19 -14.16
N ILE A 219 2.69 -17.89 -13.22
CA ILE A 219 3.05 -17.91 -11.81
C ILE A 219 3.57 -19.31 -11.45
N GLU A 220 4.82 -19.38 -11.01
CA GLU A 220 5.48 -20.62 -10.59
C GLU A 220 5.86 -20.55 -9.12
N ILE A 221 5.56 -21.63 -8.38
CA ILE A 221 5.75 -21.68 -6.93
C ILE A 221 6.69 -22.83 -6.56
N HIS A 222 7.76 -22.50 -5.85
CA HIS A 222 8.77 -23.44 -5.38
C HIS A 222 8.89 -23.40 -3.85
N ASP A 223 8.41 -24.45 -3.19
CA ASP A 223 8.62 -24.64 -1.75
C ASP A 223 9.91 -25.43 -1.49
N CYS A 224 10.98 -24.72 -1.16
CA CYS A 224 12.28 -25.33 -0.85
C CYS A 224 12.37 -25.85 0.59
N VAL A 225 11.43 -25.49 1.46
CA VAL A 225 11.41 -25.87 2.88
C VAL A 225 10.63 -27.15 3.10
N ASN A 226 9.41 -27.27 2.56
CA ASN A 226 8.57 -28.46 2.76
C ASN A 226 8.63 -29.44 1.57
N LYS A 227 9.85 -29.85 1.20
CA LYS A 227 10.10 -30.80 0.11
C LYS A 227 9.56 -32.21 0.37
N GLU A 228 9.26 -32.57 1.63
CA GLU A 228 8.92 -33.95 2.06
C GLU A 228 7.44 -34.21 2.39
N ARG A 229 6.54 -33.22 2.38
CA ARG A 229 5.08 -33.44 2.50
C ARG A 229 4.47 -33.99 1.20
N SER A 230 5.14 -34.93 0.54
CA SER A 230 4.99 -35.29 -0.87
C SER A 230 3.96 -36.40 -1.15
N SER A 231 3.16 -36.78 -0.16
CA SER A 231 2.15 -37.84 -0.30
C SER A 231 0.69 -37.36 -0.22
N GLY A 232 0.44 -36.05 -0.06
CA GLY A 232 -0.91 -35.48 -0.06
C GLY A 232 -1.18 -34.61 -1.29
N SER A 233 -2.12 -35.02 -2.15
CA SER A 233 -2.57 -34.29 -3.36
C SER A 233 -3.23 -32.92 -3.10
N PHE A 234 -3.35 -32.48 -1.85
CA PHE A 234 -4.27 -31.42 -1.46
C PHE A 234 -3.77 -29.97 -1.68
N ASN A 235 -2.47 -29.76 -1.95
CA ASN A 235 -1.89 -28.40 -2.09
C ASN A 235 -1.20 -28.15 -3.45
N LYS A 236 -1.37 -29.05 -4.43
CA LYS A 236 -0.81 -28.85 -5.78
C LYS A 236 -1.75 -27.96 -6.58
N ILE A 237 -1.24 -26.82 -7.02
CA ILE A 237 -1.91 -25.90 -7.94
C ILE A 237 -1.37 -26.18 -9.34
N ASP A 238 -2.28 -26.46 -10.27
CA ASP A 238 -1.95 -26.57 -11.69
C ASP A 238 -3.21 -26.22 -12.50
N PHE A 239 -3.27 -24.97 -12.94
CA PHE A 239 -4.34 -24.51 -13.83
C PHE A 239 -3.83 -23.44 -14.79
N CYS A 240 -4.54 -23.31 -15.90
CA CYS A 240 -4.44 -22.16 -16.79
C CYS A 240 -5.83 -21.58 -17.08
N VAL A 241 -5.86 -20.30 -17.39
CA VAL A 241 -7.03 -19.58 -17.88
C VAL A 241 -6.69 -19.14 -19.30
N ASP A 242 -7.48 -19.58 -20.27
CA ASP A 242 -7.27 -19.23 -21.66
C ASP A 242 -7.58 -17.75 -21.95
N ALA A 243 -7.35 -17.32 -23.20
CA ALA A 243 -7.62 -15.94 -23.63
C ALA A 243 -9.11 -15.56 -23.56
N ALA A 244 -10.01 -16.55 -23.57
CA ALA A 244 -11.45 -16.35 -23.44
C ALA A 244 -11.92 -16.35 -21.96
N GLY A 245 -11.01 -16.56 -21.01
CA GLY A 245 -11.30 -16.56 -19.58
C GLY A 245 -11.74 -17.93 -19.03
N HIS A 246 -11.64 -19.01 -19.81
CA HIS A 246 -12.00 -20.35 -19.34
C HIS A 246 -10.83 -21.00 -18.60
N ALA A 247 -11.08 -21.45 -17.37
CA ALA A 247 -10.11 -22.19 -16.57
C ALA A 247 -10.05 -23.67 -16.97
N SER A 248 -8.85 -24.23 -17.07
CA SER A 248 -8.63 -25.66 -17.35
C SER A 248 -9.17 -26.58 -16.25
N THR A 249 -9.19 -26.10 -15.01
CA THR A 249 -9.67 -26.79 -13.82
C THR A 249 -10.32 -25.79 -12.86
N LYS A 250 -11.23 -26.25 -12.00
CA LYS A 250 -11.77 -25.40 -10.93
C LYS A 250 -10.66 -25.14 -9.90
N SER A 251 -10.48 -23.88 -9.52
CA SER A 251 -9.47 -23.45 -8.54
C SER A 251 -10.07 -22.39 -7.63
N TYR A 252 -9.89 -22.52 -6.31
CA TYR A 252 -10.31 -21.53 -5.33
C TYR A 252 -9.65 -20.16 -5.57
N LEU A 253 -8.47 -20.15 -6.20
CA LEU A 253 -7.73 -18.94 -6.53
C LEU A 253 -8.48 -18.03 -7.53
N LEU A 254 -9.42 -18.61 -8.29
CA LEU A 254 -10.24 -17.91 -9.27
C LEU A 254 -11.63 -17.56 -8.75
N ASP A 255 -11.96 -17.91 -7.51
CA ASP A 255 -13.26 -17.57 -6.93
C ASP A 255 -13.39 -16.04 -6.88
N ASN A 256 -14.45 -15.52 -7.51
CA ASN A 256 -14.72 -14.10 -7.71
C ASN A 256 -13.71 -13.33 -8.59
N GLN A 257 -12.76 -13.99 -9.26
CA GLN A 257 -11.84 -13.36 -10.21
C GLN A 257 -12.40 -13.45 -11.64
N ARG A 258 -12.68 -12.31 -12.27
CA ARG A 258 -13.29 -12.25 -13.62
C ARG A 258 -12.32 -11.86 -14.73
N ASN A 259 -11.15 -11.33 -14.38
CA ASN A 259 -10.22 -10.69 -15.30
C ASN A 259 -8.85 -11.40 -15.37
N CYS A 260 -8.82 -12.70 -15.11
CA CYS A 260 -7.60 -13.52 -15.10
C CYS A 260 -7.32 -14.23 -16.44
N ALA A 261 -7.84 -13.75 -17.58
CA ALA A 261 -7.54 -14.36 -18.87
C ALA A 261 -6.04 -14.34 -19.18
N ASP A 262 -5.54 -15.38 -19.84
CA ASP A 262 -4.12 -15.61 -20.12
C ASP A 262 -3.24 -15.79 -18.86
N LEU A 263 -3.77 -16.38 -17.79
CA LEU A 263 -3.03 -16.70 -16.56
C LEU A 263 -2.67 -18.19 -16.50
N SER A 264 -1.45 -18.56 -16.13
CA SER A 264 -1.10 -19.92 -15.72
C SER A 264 -0.51 -19.91 -14.32
N VAL A 265 -0.93 -20.87 -13.48
CA VAL A 265 -0.40 -21.01 -12.12
C VAL A 265 -0.02 -22.46 -11.87
N LYS A 266 1.22 -22.68 -11.44
CA LYS A 266 1.78 -24.01 -11.19
C LYS A 266 2.63 -24.03 -9.93
N GLY A 267 2.52 -25.11 -9.17
CA GLY A 267 3.39 -25.38 -8.03
C GLY A 267 2.62 -25.83 -6.80
N LYS A 268 3.22 -25.61 -5.63
CA LYS A 268 2.61 -25.97 -4.34
C LYS A 268 2.28 -24.70 -3.57
N ASP A 269 1.05 -24.57 -3.09
CA ASP A 269 0.66 -23.40 -2.31
C ASP A 269 1.54 -23.27 -1.06
N ILE A 270 1.92 -22.03 -0.74
CA ILE A 270 2.71 -21.67 0.42
C ILE A 270 1.99 -20.57 1.20
N THR A 271 2.23 -20.48 2.49
CA THR A 271 1.67 -19.40 3.32
C THR A 271 2.73 -18.88 4.28
N PHE A 272 2.60 -17.61 4.67
CA PHE A 272 3.43 -16.99 5.70
C PHE A 272 2.66 -15.90 6.45
N CYS A 273 3.13 -15.50 7.62
CA CYS A 273 2.48 -14.43 8.39
C CYS A 273 2.82 -13.06 7.79
N TYR A 274 1.81 -12.34 7.28
CA TYR A 274 2.00 -11.02 6.69
C TYR A 274 0.73 -10.17 6.71
N ILE A 275 0.84 -8.93 6.23
CA ILE A 275 -0.31 -8.03 6.00
C ILE A 275 -0.69 -8.12 4.52
N PRO A 276 -1.80 -8.78 4.13
CA PRO A 276 -2.16 -9.01 2.73
C PRO A 276 -2.22 -7.74 1.89
N GLY A 277 -2.78 -6.65 2.44
CA GLY A 277 -2.89 -5.37 1.73
C GLY A 277 -1.55 -4.74 1.38
N HIS A 278 -0.50 -4.93 2.19
CA HIS A 278 0.84 -4.44 1.87
C HIS A 278 1.45 -5.22 0.70
N LEU A 279 1.34 -6.56 0.74
CA LEU A 279 1.86 -7.40 -0.33
C LEU A 279 1.12 -7.16 -1.65
N PHE A 280 -0.21 -7.04 -1.59
CA PHE A 280 -1.04 -6.71 -2.74
C PHE A 280 -0.57 -5.43 -3.41
N TYR A 281 -0.37 -4.35 -2.65
CA TYR A 281 0.05 -3.07 -3.21
C TYR A 281 1.41 -3.18 -3.93
N ILE A 282 2.38 -3.87 -3.34
CA ILE A 282 3.69 -4.09 -3.95
C ILE A 282 3.55 -4.83 -5.29
N LEU A 283 2.83 -5.96 -5.30
CA LEU A 283 2.67 -6.76 -6.52
C LEU A 283 1.85 -6.04 -7.58
N TYR A 284 0.80 -5.33 -7.18
CA TYR A 284 -0.05 -4.55 -8.08
C TYR A 284 0.72 -3.43 -8.79
N GLU A 285 1.51 -2.64 -8.06
CA GLU A 285 2.29 -1.55 -8.67
C GLU A 285 3.40 -2.10 -9.60
N LEU A 286 4.08 -3.18 -9.19
CA LEU A 286 5.08 -3.82 -10.04
C LEU A 286 4.46 -4.42 -11.31
N LEU A 287 3.31 -5.09 -11.20
CA LEU A 287 2.62 -5.66 -12.35
C LEU A 287 2.13 -4.59 -13.32
N LYS A 288 1.61 -3.45 -12.84
CA LYS A 288 1.26 -2.32 -13.71
C LYS A 288 2.47 -1.84 -14.52
N ASN A 289 3.63 -1.69 -13.86
CA ASN A 289 4.86 -1.25 -14.52
C ASN A 289 5.35 -2.27 -15.56
N SER A 290 5.39 -3.55 -15.21
CA SER A 290 5.76 -4.63 -16.14
C SER A 290 4.80 -4.71 -17.33
N MET A 291 3.49 -4.62 -17.10
CA MET A 291 2.48 -4.62 -18.16
C MET A 291 2.63 -3.45 -19.13
N ARG A 292 2.86 -2.24 -18.58
CA ARG A 292 3.14 -1.04 -19.37
C ARG A 292 4.39 -1.24 -20.22
N ALA A 293 5.51 -1.62 -19.61
CA ALA A 293 6.79 -1.77 -20.29
C ALA A 293 6.72 -2.80 -21.44
N VAL A 294 6.13 -3.96 -21.18
CA VAL A 294 5.91 -5.00 -22.21
C VAL A 294 5.07 -4.47 -23.36
N THR A 295 3.95 -3.82 -23.06
CA THR A 295 3.00 -3.36 -24.08
C THR A 295 3.55 -2.22 -24.93
N GLU A 296 4.26 -1.27 -24.31
CA GLU A 296 4.91 -0.16 -25.02
C GLU A 296 6.07 -0.66 -25.90
N ASN A 297 6.88 -1.61 -25.42
CA ASN A 297 8.04 -2.12 -26.17
C ASN A 297 7.64 -3.08 -27.32
N HIS A 298 6.51 -3.77 -27.21
CA HIS A 298 6.04 -4.77 -28.18
C HIS A 298 4.76 -4.29 -28.91
N ASN A 299 4.64 -2.98 -29.13
CA ASN A 299 3.44 -2.37 -29.72
C ASN A 299 3.12 -2.86 -31.13
N ASN A 300 4.15 -3.24 -31.91
CA ASN A 300 4.02 -3.75 -33.27
C ASN A 300 3.93 -5.28 -33.36
N ASP A 301 4.12 -5.98 -32.23
CA ASP A 301 4.19 -7.43 -32.23
C ASP A 301 2.79 -8.04 -32.13
N ALA A 302 2.55 -9.12 -32.87
CA ALA A 302 1.27 -9.82 -32.89
C ALA A 302 0.89 -10.36 -31.50
N HIS A 303 1.88 -10.79 -30.72
CA HIS A 303 1.70 -11.34 -29.37
C HIS A 303 2.61 -10.62 -28.38
N LEU A 304 2.11 -10.39 -27.16
CA LEU A 304 2.95 -9.86 -26.08
C LEU A 304 3.68 -11.02 -25.38
N PRO A 305 4.96 -10.85 -25.02
CA PRO A 305 5.63 -11.78 -24.12
C PRO A 305 4.91 -11.80 -22.77
N ARG A 306 4.87 -12.99 -22.16
CA ARG A 306 4.21 -13.20 -20.86
C ARG A 306 5.09 -12.69 -19.73
N ILE A 307 4.47 -12.16 -18.68
CA ILE A 307 5.14 -11.83 -17.42
C ILE A 307 5.29 -13.11 -16.61
N HIS A 308 6.44 -13.32 -15.97
CA HIS A 308 6.70 -14.47 -15.12
C HIS A 308 6.85 -14.05 -13.66
N ILE A 309 6.06 -14.64 -12.77
CA ILE A 309 6.15 -14.46 -11.32
C ILE A 309 6.67 -15.76 -10.71
N LEU A 310 7.85 -15.70 -10.13
CA LEU A 310 8.45 -16.80 -9.38
C LEU A 310 8.28 -16.55 -7.88
N ILE A 311 7.59 -17.45 -7.18
CA ILE A 311 7.41 -17.42 -5.73
C ILE A 311 8.22 -18.56 -5.12
N CYS A 312 9.24 -18.23 -4.33
CA CYS A 312 10.10 -19.20 -3.66
C CYS A 312 9.99 -19.09 -2.13
N ASN A 313 9.69 -20.20 -1.47
CA ASN A 313 9.79 -20.33 -0.01
C ASN A 313 11.16 -20.93 0.36
N GLY A 314 12.06 -20.10 0.87
CA GLY A 314 13.35 -20.49 1.42
C GLY A 314 13.31 -20.63 2.95
N PRO A 315 14.40 -21.11 3.58
CA PRO A 315 14.46 -21.30 5.03
C PRO A 315 14.37 -19.98 5.82
N GLU A 316 14.84 -18.88 5.24
CA GLU A 316 14.87 -17.55 5.87
C GLU A 316 14.05 -16.52 5.07
N ASP A 317 13.93 -16.70 3.76
CA ASP A 317 13.34 -15.73 2.84
C ASP A 317 12.13 -16.27 2.10
N ILE A 318 11.11 -15.42 1.92
CA ILE A 318 10.12 -15.56 0.85
C ILE A 318 10.54 -14.62 -0.28
N VAL A 319 10.86 -15.18 -1.45
CA VAL A 319 11.26 -14.40 -2.63
C VAL A 319 10.13 -14.40 -3.64
N ILE A 320 9.68 -13.21 -4.04
CA ILE A 320 8.74 -13.03 -5.16
C ILE A 320 9.46 -12.22 -6.23
N LYS A 321 9.77 -12.87 -7.36
CA LYS A 321 10.48 -12.27 -8.48
C LYS A 321 9.53 -12.12 -9.66
N ILE A 322 9.31 -10.88 -10.08
CA ILE A 322 8.55 -10.55 -11.30
C ILE A 322 9.57 -10.32 -12.42
N THR A 323 9.42 -11.05 -13.52
CA THR A 323 10.26 -10.94 -14.71
C THR A 323 9.38 -10.56 -15.88
N ASP A 324 9.78 -9.53 -16.60
CA ASP A 324 9.12 -9.12 -17.83
C ASP A 324 10.15 -8.99 -18.97
N PHE A 325 9.62 -8.93 -20.19
CA PHE A 325 10.40 -8.61 -21.38
C PHE A 325 10.04 -7.20 -21.84
N GLY A 326 10.08 -6.21 -20.95
CA GLY A 326 9.72 -4.81 -21.25
C GLY A 326 10.81 -3.97 -21.91
N GLY A 327 11.92 -4.59 -22.36
CA GLY A 327 13.08 -3.88 -22.94
C GLY A 327 14.14 -3.44 -21.90
N GLY A 328 13.82 -3.52 -20.60
CA GLY A 328 14.75 -3.22 -19.51
C GLY A 328 15.03 -1.73 -19.31
N MET A 329 15.97 -1.43 -18.42
CA MET A 329 16.39 -0.06 -18.11
C MET A 329 17.91 0.05 -18.11
N ALA A 330 18.44 1.16 -18.64
CA ALA A 330 19.86 1.46 -18.52
C ALA A 330 20.27 1.58 -17.04
N LEU A 331 21.48 1.14 -16.69
CA LEU A 331 21.93 1.03 -15.29
C LEU A 331 21.86 2.37 -14.54
N ASN A 332 22.20 3.48 -15.21
CA ASN A 332 22.12 4.83 -14.64
C ASN A 332 20.68 5.32 -14.39
N MET A 333 19.68 4.67 -14.98
CA MET A 333 18.26 4.96 -14.77
C MET A 333 17.68 4.18 -13.61
N VAL A 334 18.25 3.01 -13.28
CA VAL A 334 17.78 2.15 -12.17
C VAL A 334 17.77 2.94 -10.86
N GLU A 335 18.86 3.63 -10.54
CA GLU A 335 18.93 4.45 -9.31
C GLU A 335 17.88 5.58 -9.33
N LYS A 336 17.61 6.16 -10.50
CA LYS A 336 16.62 7.24 -10.65
C LYS A 336 15.19 6.76 -10.43
N THR A 337 14.86 5.49 -10.71
CA THR A 337 13.50 4.97 -10.53
C THR A 337 12.99 5.03 -9.09
N PHE A 338 13.90 5.08 -8.12
CA PHE A 338 13.58 5.20 -6.70
C PHE A 338 13.54 6.65 -6.21
N ARG A 339 13.85 7.63 -7.07
CA ARG A 339 13.80 9.06 -6.70
C ARG A 339 12.36 9.56 -6.77
N TYR A 340 11.88 10.17 -5.69
CA TYR A 340 10.50 10.69 -5.62
C TYR A 340 10.20 11.83 -6.60
N ASN A 341 11.23 12.54 -7.04
CA ASN A 341 11.14 13.60 -8.03
C ASN A 341 11.44 13.06 -9.45
N TYR A 342 11.43 11.76 -9.67
CA TYR A 342 11.67 11.19 -11.00
C TYR A 342 10.48 10.35 -11.44
N THR A 343 10.02 10.57 -12.68
CA THR A 343 8.98 9.74 -13.30
C THR A 343 9.12 9.72 -14.82
N THR A 344 8.83 8.56 -15.41
CA THR A 344 8.74 8.35 -16.86
C THR A 344 7.27 8.38 -17.35
N ALA A 345 6.32 8.62 -16.45
CA ALA A 345 4.93 8.82 -16.82
C ALA A 345 4.78 10.23 -17.43
N VAL A 346 4.65 10.30 -18.76
CA VAL A 346 4.22 11.52 -19.43
C VAL A 346 2.76 11.77 -19.05
N HIS A 347 2.40 13.02 -18.73
CA HIS A 347 1.09 13.40 -18.20
C HIS A 347 -0.05 12.52 -18.71
N SER A 348 -0.74 11.88 -17.78
CA SER A 348 -2.00 11.17 -17.91
C SER A 348 -3.17 12.10 -18.32
N ALA A 349 -2.92 13.06 -19.22
CA ALA A 349 -3.94 13.95 -19.77
C ALA A 349 -4.88 13.24 -20.76
N ASN A 350 -4.53 12.02 -21.20
CA ASN A 350 -5.31 11.21 -22.14
C ASN A 350 -5.82 9.89 -21.55
N LEU A 351 -5.67 9.64 -20.24
CA LEU A 351 -6.25 8.46 -19.61
C LEU A 351 -7.75 8.68 -19.39
N HIS A 352 -8.57 7.74 -19.89
CA HIS A 352 -10.02 7.82 -19.83
C HIS A 352 -10.52 8.02 -18.38
N PRO A 353 -11.55 8.85 -18.11
CA PRO A 353 -12.02 9.20 -16.76
C PRO A 353 -12.28 8.00 -15.82
N THR A 354 -12.61 6.83 -16.36
CA THR A 354 -12.76 5.60 -15.56
C THR A 354 -11.43 5.04 -15.01
N VAL A 355 -10.28 5.24 -15.66
CA VAL A 355 -8.97 4.84 -15.09
C VAL A 355 -8.65 5.69 -13.88
N LEU A 356 -8.83 7.01 -13.99
CA LEU A 356 -8.65 7.95 -12.87
C LEU A 356 -9.61 7.63 -11.73
N ASN A 357 -10.87 7.30 -12.02
CA ASN A 357 -11.83 6.88 -11.01
C ASN A 357 -11.47 5.52 -10.39
N PHE A 358 -10.91 4.58 -11.13
CA PHE A 358 -10.50 3.28 -10.60
C PHE A 358 -9.25 3.42 -9.72
N GLU A 359 -8.24 4.18 -10.15
CA GLU A 359 -7.06 4.50 -9.34
C GLU A 359 -7.43 5.30 -8.09
N ASN A 360 -8.37 6.25 -8.18
CA ASN A 360 -8.90 7.01 -7.04
C ASN A 360 -9.76 6.16 -6.09
N ASN A 361 -10.52 5.21 -6.61
CA ASN A 361 -11.27 4.27 -5.78
C ASN A 361 -10.32 3.25 -5.12
N TYR A 362 -9.24 2.83 -5.80
CA TYR A 362 -8.25 1.93 -5.23
C TYR A 362 -7.31 2.60 -4.22
N SER A 363 -6.95 3.87 -4.42
CA SER A 363 -6.21 4.66 -3.42
C SER A 363 -7.09 4.99 -2.19
N LYS A 364 -8.42 5.08 -2.36
CA LYS A 364 -9.39 5.02 -1.25
C LYS A 364 -9.48 3.65 -0.58
N ILE A 365 -9.33 2.54 -1.32
CA ILE A 365 -9.19 1.17 -0.78
C ILE A 365 -7.80 0.92 -0.17
N GLN A 366 -6.80 1.75 -0.46
CA GLN A 366 -5.51 1.73 0.24
C GLN A 366 -5.58 2.52 1.55
N SER A 367 -6.36 3.60 1.59
CA SER A 367 -6.51 4.41 2.80
C SER A 367 -7.40 3.74 3.84
N ALA A 368 -8.48 3.08 3.43
CA ALA A 368 -9.25 2.16 4.25
C ALA A 368 -8.68 0.76 4.03
N ASN A 369 -8.10 0.09 5.03
CA ASN A 369 -7.54 -1.27 4.89
C ASN A 369 -8.58 -2.40 4.59
N HIS A 370 -9.66 -2.08 3.86
CA HIS A 370 -10.71 -2.96 3.34
C HIS A 370 -10.28 -3.60 2.02
N VAL A 371 -9.21 -4.38 2.04
CA VAL A 371 -9.14 -5.55 1.16
C VAL A 371 -9.49 -6.72 2.05
N THR A 372 -10.79 -6.93 2.27
CA THR A 372 -11.23 -8.28 2.58
C THR A 372 -11.37 -8.99 1.24
N VAL A 373 -10.86 -10.22 1.14
CA VAL A 373 -10.86 -11.05 -0.07
C VAL A 373 -12.27 -11.31 -0.64
N ASN A 374 -13.32 -10.82 0.02
CA ASN A 374 -14.73 -11.00 -0.31
C ASN A 374 -15.51 -9.72 -0.67
N ASP A 375 -14.89 -8.56 -0.80
CA ASP A 375 -15.62 -7.36 -1.22
C ASP A 375 -16.06 -7.48 -2.68
N ARG A 376 -17.35 -7.81 -2.86
CA ARG A 376 -18.04 -7.91 -4.14
C ARG A 376 -18.00 -6.57 -4.88
N MET A 377 -16.99 -6.37 -5.73
CA MET A 377 -17.08 -5.38 -6.81
C MET A 377 -17.83 -6.01 -8.00
N THR A 378 -19.10 -5.66 -8.13
CA THR A 378 -19.84 -5.88 -9.39
C THR A 378 -19.28 -4.94 -10.44
N CYS A 379 -18.40 -5.44 -11.31
CA CYS A 379 -18.18 -4.83 -12.62
C CYS A 379 -19.43 -5.06 -13.46
N GLU A 380 -20.39 -4.13 -13.43
CA GLU A 380 -21.32 -3.98 -14.55
C GLU A 380 -20.57 -3.18 -15.62
N VAL A 381 -20.02 -3.90 -16.59
CA VAL A 381 -19.52 -3.32 -17.83
C VAL A 381 -20.76 -2.99 -18.66
N GLU A 382 -21.15 -1.72 -18.74
CA GLU A 382 -22.13 -1.31 -19.74
C GLU A 382 -21.56 -1.62 -21.14
N PRO A 383 -22.30 -2.36 -22.00
CA PRO A 383 -21.82 -2.67 -23.33
C PRO A 383 -21.69 -1.39 -24.15
N ALA A 384 -20.52 -1.23 -24.78
CA ALA A 384 -20.22 -0.11 -25.66
C ALA A 384 -21.32 0.05 -26.73
N LYS A 385 -21.94 1.24 -26.77
CA LYS A 385 -22.84 1.62 -27.85
C LYS A 385 -22.06 1.59 -29.16
N GLN A 386 -22.41 0.67 -30.04
CA GLN A 386 -21.96 0.64 -31.43
C GLN A 386 -22.31 1.97 -32.08
N PHE A 387 -21.31 2.79 -32.38
CA PHE A 387 -21.46 3.86 -33.37
C PHE A 387 -21.60 3.20 -34.75
N LYS A 388 -22.83 3.13 -35.25
CA LYS A 388 -23.09 2.88 -36.66
C LYS A 388 -22.63 4.12 -37.43
N GLN A 389 -21.69 3.93 -38.35
CA GLN A 389 -21.44 4.88 -39.43
C GLN A 389 -22.70 4.97 -40.29
N GLY A 390 -23.15 6.20 -40.51
CA GLY A 390 -24.27 6.60 -41.36
C GLY A 390 -24.30 8.11 -41.44
#